data_AF-A0A1V6KJF9-F1
#
_entry.id   AF-A0A1V6KJF9-F1
#
_cell.length_a   1.000
_cell.length_b   1.000
_cell.length_c   1.000
_cell.angle_alpha   90.00
_cell.angle_beta   90.00
_cell.angle_gamma   90.00
#
_symmetry.space_group_name_H-M   'P 1'
#
loop_
_entity.id
_entity.type
_entity.pdbx_description
1 polymer ?
#
loop_
_entity_poly.entity_id
_entity_poly.type
_entity_poly.pdbx_seq_one_letter_code
_entity_poly.pdbx_strand_id
1 'polypeptide(L)'
;MHVDVLHDCRRFWGKILDSCSLASMEKFVLKSTREFDILGSEIPRVWLDYVKSDFLSENQKALMELVWQHNILDVVSLARLFLHIESLYSDPYRAVIEDSVDPLSLANRICKLGRLEEAKSLLLMIYRNNKEHDLSREIIREVQRYLAKLARKDKDLDLFSELVLSMDSEFLYGCVAKAKLFEHTFKDEKTALVWAQKAHDLACNSVNSGTIKRKDKEMAAQLSVIASLDHRIARLERKIANRKSIP
;
A
#
# COMPACT_ATOMS: atom_id res chain seq x y z
N MET A 1 11.54 -18.18 -16.90
CA MET A 1 10.90 -17.19 -16.01
C MET A 1 11.96 -16.70 -15.04
N HIS A 2 12.24 -15.40 -14.99
CA HIS A 2 13.15 -14.83 -13.99
C HIS A 2 12.32 -14.38 -12.78
N VAL A 3 12.63 -14.88 -11.59
CA VAL A 3 11.96 -14.50 -10.34
C VAL A 3 12.89 -13.55 -9.59
N ASP A 4 12.42 -12.33 -9.35
CA ASP A 4 13.13 -11.37 -8.51
C ASP A 4 12.45 -11.34 -7.13
N VAL A 5 13.02 -12.10 -6.19
CA VAL A 5 12.52 -12.23 -4.81
C VAL A 5 12.53 -10.87 -4.11
N LEU A 6 13.58 -10.07 -4.31
CA LEU A 6 13.70 -8.76 -3.67
C LEU A 6 12.69 -7.76 -4.21
N HIS A 7 12.27 -7.87 -5.47
CA HIS A 7 11.18 -7.07 -6.01
C HIS A 7 9.84 -7.37 -5.33
N ASP A 8 9.55 -8.65 -5.06
CA ASP A 8 8.34 -9.02 -4.30
C ASP A 8 8.45 -8.61 -2.84
N CYS A 9 9.63 -8.72 -2.22
CA CYS A 9 9.88 -8.17 -0.89
C CYS A 9 9.58 -6.67 -0.82
N ARG A 10 10.09 -5.88 -1.78
CA ARG A 10 9.88 -4.43 -1.84
C ARG A 10 8.41 -4.06 -2.01
N ARG A 11 7.66 -4.91 -2.70
CA ARG A 11 6.21 -4.76 -2.87
C ARG A 11 5.47 -4.98 -1.56
N PHE A 12 5.81 -6.01 -0.79
CA PHE A 12 5.08 -6.36 0.42
C PHE A 12 5.47 -5.52 1.64
N TRP A 13 6.76 -5.17 1.78
CA TRP A 13 7.28 -4.51 2.98
C TRP A 13 7.88 -3.12 2.73
N GLY A 14 7.98 -2.67 1.49
CA GLY A 14 8.64 -1.38 1.16
C GLY A 14 7.93 -0.13 1.67
N LYS A 15 6.71 -0.24 2.20
CA LYS A 15 6.02 0.88 2.88
C LYS A 15 6.40 1.01 4.36
N ILE A 16 6.91 -0.05 4.97
CA ILE A 16 7.22 -0.10 6.41
C ILE A 16 8.73 -0.21 6.69
N LEU A 17 9.54 -0.57 5.68
CA LEU A 17 10.99 -0.66 5.79
C LEU A 17 11.67 0.49 5.06
N ASP A 18 12.69 1.06 5.68
CA ASP A 18 13.56 2.08 5.07
C ASP A 18 14.36 1.53 3.87
N SER A 19 14.65 0.22 3.89
CA SER A 19 15.37 -0.50 2.84
C SER A 19 14.87 -1.93 2.72
N CYS A 20 14.75 -2.42 1.50
CA CYS A 20 14.49 -3.83 1.20
C CYS A 20 15.73 -4.50 0.58
N SER A 21 16.93 -4.15 1.05
CA SER A 21 18.13 -4.93 0.78
C SER A 21 18.00 -6.34 1.34
N LEU A 22 18.76 -7.29 0.80
CA LEU A 22 18.73 -8.67 1.29
C LEU A 22 19.00 -8.75 2.80
N ALA A 23 20.02 -8.04 3.29
CA ALA A 23 20.33 -7.97 4.71
C ALA A 23 19.17 -7.42 5.57
N SER A 24 18.44 -6.41 5.07
CA SER A 24 17.24 -5.90 5.76
C SER A 24 16.15 -6.98 5.82
N MET A 25 15.99 -7.76 4.75
CA MET A 25 14.97 -8.81 4.67
C MET A 25 15.32 -10.06 5.46
N GLU A 26 16.60 -10.41 5.56
CA GLU A 26 17.08 -11.43 6.47
C GLU A 26 16.73 -11.07 7.93
N LYS A 27 17.00 -9.83 8.33
CA LYS A 27 16.69 -9.38 9.69
C LYS A 27 15.19 -9.31 9.94
N PHE A 28 14.43 -8.75 9.01
CA PHE A 28 13.01 -8.50 9.21
C PHE A 28 12.14 -9.75 9.07
N VAL A 29 12.34 -10.52 7.98
CA VAL A 29 11.51 -11.70 7.65
C VAL A 29 12.13 -12.98 8.20
N LEU A 30 13.40 -13.23 7.90
CA LEU A 30 14.06 -14.49 8.30
C LEU A 30 14.55 -14.49 9.76
N LYS A 31 14.44 -13.35 10.45
CA LYS A 31 14.93 -13.11 11.81
C LYS A 31 16.40 -13.52 12.00
N SER A 32 17.22 -13.32 10.97
CA SER A 32 18.65 -13.67 10.96
C SER A 32 19.53 -12.45 10.73
N THR A 33 20.66 -12.38 11.42
CA THR A 33 21.70 -11.36 11.23
C THR A 33 23.04 -12.02 10.96
N ARG A 34 23.84 -11.44 10.07
CA ARG A 34 25.19 -11.92 9.74
C ARG A 34 26.21 -11.31 10.72
N GLU A 35 27.06 -12.14 11.32
CA GLU A 35 28.06 -11.69 12.30
C GLU A 35 29.43 -11.38 11.67
N PHE A 36 29.84 -12.17 10.67
CA PHE A 36 31.14 -12.05 10.00
C PHE A 36 30.94 -12.04 8.49
N ASP A 37 30.74 -10.86 7.91
CA ASP A 37 30.49 -10.71 6.47
C ASP A 37 31.36 -9.63 5.84
N ILE A 38 31.67 -9.81 4.57
CA ILE A 38 32.31 -8.78 3.74
C ILE A 38 31.24 -7.78 3.27
N LEU A 39 31.61 -6.49 3.20
CA LEU A 39 30.73 -5.49 2.59
C LEU A 39 30.49 -5.86 1.12
N GLY A 40 29.23 -5.97 0.70
CA GLY A 40 28.88 -6.32 -0.68
C GLY A 40 29.52 -5.42 -1.74
N SER A 41 29.79 -4.15 -1.41
CA SER A 41 30.51 -3.20 -2.28
C SER A 41 31.98 -3.56 -2.52
N GLU A 42 32.60 -4.32 -1.62
CA GLU A 42 34.00 -4.75 -1.73
C GLU A 42 34.16 -6.02 -2.58
N ILE A 43 33.10 -6.82 -2.73
CA ILE A 43 33.12 -8.09 -3.45
C ILE A 43 33.67 -7.95 -4.89
N PRO A 44 33.25 -6.97 -5.71
CA PRO A 44 33.76 -6.83 -7.07
C PRO A 44 35.27 -6.58 -7.10
N ARG A 45 35.80 -5.82 -6.14
CA ARG A 45 37.24 -5.54 -6.03
C ARG A 45 38.01 -6.79 -5.65
N VAL A 46 37.57 -7.48 -4.58
CA VAL A 46 38.21 -8.73 -4.12
C VAL A 46 38.22 -9.79 -5.21
N TRP A 47 37.10 -9.95 -5.92
CA TRP A 47 37.03 -10.89 -7.05
C TRP A 47 37.97 -10.50 -8.19
N LEU A 48 38.04 -9.22 -8.57
CA LEU A 48 38.93 -8.76 -9.64
C LEU A 48 40.41 -8.94 -9.27
N ASP A 49 40.77 -8.66 -8.02
CA ASP A 49 42.12 -8.87 -7.50
C ASP A 49 42.48 -10.36 -7.51
N TYR A 50 41.53 -11.25 -7.18
CA TYR A 50 41.70 -12.69 -7.28
C TYR A 50 41.96 -13.15 -8.73
N VAL A 51 41.13 -12.72 -9.69
CA VAL A 51 41.23 -13.15 -11.10
C VAL A 51 42.52 -12.66 -11.78
N LYS A 52 43.07 -11.52 -11.35
CA LYS A 52 44.28 -10.93 -11.94
C LYS A 52 45.59 -11.44 -11.33
N SER A 53 45.53 -12.21 -10.24
CA SER A 53 46.71 -12.63 -9.49
C SER A 53 47.17 -14.03 -9.92
N ASP A 54 48.44 -14.15 -10.33
CA ASP A 54 49.07 -15.46 -10.61
C ASP A 54 49.37 -16.24 -9.32
N PHE A 55 49.59 -15.53 -8.21
CA PHE A 55 49.80 -16.09 -6.87
C PHE A 55 49.06 -15.26 -5.82
N LEU A 56 48.34 -15.92 -4.92
CA LEU A 56 47.54 -15.26 -3.88
C LEU A 56 48.27 -15.30 -2.53
N SER A 57 48.37 -14.13 -1.89
CA SER A 57 48.75 -14.05 -0.47
C SER A 57 47.68 -14.70 0.43
N GLU A 58 48.05 -15.13 1.63
CA GLU A 58 47.10 -15.70 2.61
C GLU A 58 45.93 -14.74 2.91
N ASN A 59 46.19 -13.43 2.94
CA ASN A 59 45.14 -12.43 3.13
C ASN A 59 44.14 -12.39 1.96
N GLN A 60 44.61 -12.50 0.71
CA GLN A 60 43.72 -12.54 -0.46
C GLN A 60 42.88 -13.83 -0.48
N LYS A 61 43.46 -14.97 -0.05
CA LYS A 61 42.70 -16.22 0.10
C LYS A 61 41.59 -16.07 1.15
N ALA A 62 41.91 -15.53 2.32
CA ALA A 62 40.93 -15.30 3.39
C ALA A 62 39.81 -14.33 2.95
N LEU A 63 40.13 -13.24 2.24
CA LEU A 63 39.12 -12.34 1.68
C LEU A 63 38.22 -13.05 0.67
N MET A 64 38.79 -13.91 -0.18
CA MET A 64 38.03 -14.63 -1.18
C MET A 64 37.12 -15.69 -0.53
N GLU A 65 37.55 -16.36 0.55
CA GLU A 65 36.70 -17.23 1.38
C GLU A 65 35.47 -16.48 1.92
N LEU A 66 35.63 -15.25 2.41
CA LEU A 66 34.51 -14.43 2.86
C LEU A 66 33.51 -14.12 1.73
N VAL A 67 33.99 -13.83 0.52
CA VAL A 67 33.11 -13.61 -0.64
C VAL A 67 32.33 -14.89 -1.00
N TRP A 68 32.96 -16.06 -0.96
CA TRP A 68 32.25 -17.32 -1.20
C TRP A 68 31.17 -17.55 -0.14
N GLN A 69 31.50 -17.36 1.14
CA GLN A 69 30.52 -17.46 2.22
C GLN A 69 29.37 -16.46 2.04
N HIS A 70 29.66 -15.21 1.67
CA HIS A 70 28.64 -14.20 1.37
C HIS A 70 27.69 -14.66 0.27
N ASN A 71 28.23 -15.11 -0.88
CA ASN A 71 27.42 -15.55 -2.02
C ASN A 71 26.56 -16.78 -1.67
N ILE A 72 27.08 -17.72 -0.88
CA ILE A 72 26.32 -18.89 -0.42
C ILE A 72 25.15 -18.41 0.46
N LEU A 73 25.42 -17.55 1.44
CA LEU A 73 24.39 -16.99 2.31
C LEU A 73 23.34 -16.21 1.52
N ASP A 74 23.74 -15.42 0.52
CA ASP A 74 22.83 -14.70 -0.36
C ASP A 74 21.87 -15.63 -1.08
N VAL A 75 22.36 -16.70 -1.70
CA VAL A 75 21.53 -17.68 -2.42
C VAL A 75 20.59 -18.41 -1.46
N VAL A 76 21.09 -18.82 -0.28
CA VAL A 76 20.27 -19.48 0.74
C VAL A 76 19.16 -18.55 1.25
N SER A 77 19.48 -17.30 1.55
CA SER A 77 18.52 -16.32 2.03
C SER A 77 17.48 -15.97 0.98
N LEU A 78 17.86 -15.81 -0.29
CA LEU A 78 16.92 -15.62 -1.38
C LEU A 78 15.98 -16.81 -1.54
N ALA A 79 16.49 -18.05 -1.44
CA ALA A 79 15.66 -19.25 -1.50
C ALA A 79 14.68 -19.34 -0.31
N ARG A 80 15.13 -19.00 0.91
CA ARG A 80 14.27 -18.95 2.09
C ARG A 80 13.20 -17.87 1.99
N LEU A 81 13.56 -16.68 1.52
CA LEU A 81 12.61 -15.60 1.27
C LEU A 81 11.59 -15.98 0.20
N PHE A 82 12.01 -16.66 -0.87
CA PHE A 82 11.11 -17.16 -1.90
C PHE A 82 10.07 -18.12 -1.30
N LEU A 83 10.51 -19.12 -0.54
CA LEU A 83 9.59 -20.06 0.12
C LEU A 83 8.64 -19.37 1.11
N HIS A 84 9.15 -18.39 1.86
CA HIS A 84 8.31 -17.60 2.74
C HIS A 84 7.26 -16.79 1.96
N ILE A 85 7.64 -16.14 0.85
CA ILE A 85 6.70 -15.42 -0.02
C ILE A 85 5.63 -16.37 -0.58
N GLU A 86 6.01 -17.56 -1.02
CA GLU A 86 5.04 -18.56 -1.50
C GLU A 86 4.04 -18.95 -0.39
N SER A 87 4.50 -19.04 0.86
CA SER A 87 3.63 -19.33 2.00
C SER A 87 2.60 -18.23 2.28
N LEU A 88 2.91 -16.95 1.96
CA LEU A 88 1.97 -15.84 2.13
C LEU A 88 0.68 -16.01 1.31
N TYR A 89 0.76 -16.71 0.17
CA TYR A 89 -0.42 -16.96 -0.67
C TYR A 89 -1.27 -18.15 -0.20
N SER A 90 -0.76 -18.94 0.75
CA SER A 90 -1.47 -20.08 1.34
C SER A 90 -2.35 -19.65 2.50
N ASP A 91 -1.89 -18.67 3.29
CA ASP A 91 -2.70 -18.02 4.32
C ASP A 91 -2.53 -16.48 4.25
N PRO A 92 -3.26 -15.82 3.33
CA PRO A 92 -3.09 -14.39 3.10
C PRO A 92 -3.50 -13.51 4.28
N TYR A 93 -4.45 -13.96 5.11
CA TYR A 93 -4.88 -13.18 6.25
C TYR A 93 -3.80 -13.15 7.33
N ARG A 94 -3.26 -14.32 7.68
CA ARG A 94 -2.12 -14.43 8.59
C ARG A 94 -0.91 -13.63 8.11
N ALA A 95 -0.60 -13.69 6.82
CA ALA A 95 0.51 -12.93 6.22
C ALA A 95 0.40 -11.41 6.49
N VAL A 96 -0.81 -10.85 6.44
CA VAL A 96 -1.00 -9.42 6.72
C VAL A 96 -0.82 -9.11 8.20
N ILE A 97 -1.35 -9.97 9.08
CA ILE A 97 -1.38 -9.72 10.52
C ILE A 97 -0.03 -10.01 11.19
N GLU A 98 0.56 -11.17 10.90
CA GLU A 98 1.79 -11.63 11.57
C GLU A 98 3.05 -11.14 10.83
N ASP A 99 3.07 -11.22 9.51
CA ASP A 99 4.25 -10.87 8.70
C ASP A 99 4.23 -9.40 8.24
N SER A 100 3.23 -8.62 8.65
CA SER A 100 3.08 -7.20 8.31
C SER A 100 3.09 -6.92 6.80
N VAL A 101 2.56 -7.85 6.00
CA VAL A 101 2.47 -7.72 4.55
C VAL A 101 1.42 -6.67 4.18
N ASP A 102 1.74 -5.78 3.23
CA ASP A 102 0.78 -4.82 2.70
C ASP A 102 -0.45 -5.54 2.08
N PRO A 103 -1.65 -5.42 2.67
CA PRO A 103 -2.82 -6.20 2.27
C PRO A 103 -3.24 -5.91 0.83
N LEU A 104 -3.11 -4.66 0.38
CA LEU A 104 -3.44 -4.29 -1.00
C LEU A 104 -2.48 -4.90 -2.01
N SER A 105 -1.19 -4.94 -1.70
CA SER A 105 -0.20 -5.58 -2.56
C SER A 105 -0.46 -7.07 -2.70
N LEU A 106 -0.75 -7.76 -1.60
CA LEU A 106 -1.09 -9.17 -1.59
C LEU A 106 -2.39 -9.45 -2.35
N ALA A 107 -3.47 -8.74 -2.04
CA ALA A 107 -4.75 -8.85 -2.74
C ALA A 107 -4.61 -8.61 -4.26
N ASN A 108 -3.85 -7.60 -4.68
CA ASN A 108 -3.61 -7.34 -6.10
C ASN A 108 -2.85 -8.48 -6.79
N ARG A 109 -1.95 -9.19 -6.10
CA ARG A 109 -1.26 -10.37 -6.66
C ARG A 109 -2.20 -11.56 -6.76
N ILE A 110 -2.98 -11.83 -5.72
CA ILE A 110 -4.01 -12.87 -5.73
C ILE A 110 -5.01 -12.62 -6.89
N CYS A 111 -5.43 -11.38 -7.11
CA CYS A 111 -6.24 -11.00 -8.27
C CYS A 111 -5.56 -11.30 -9.61
N LYS A 112 -4.27 -11.02 -9.76
CA LYS A 112 -3.51 -11.34 -10.99
C LYS A 112 -3.37 -12.83 -11.25
N LEU A 113 -3.46 -13.66 -10.21
CA LEU A 113 -3.52 -15.12 -10.31
C LEU A 113 -4.94 -15.63 -10.64
N GLY A 114 -5.92 -14.74 -10.84
CA GLY A 114 -7.31 -15.09 -11.16
C GLY A 114 -8.19 -15.40 -9.93
N ARG A 115 -7.64 -15.34 -8.72
CA ARG A 115 -8.33 -15.68 -7.45
C ARG A 115 -9.07 -14.46 -6.86
N LEU A 116 -9.95 -13.83 -7.66
CA LEU A 116 -10.58 -12.56 -7.31
C LEU A 116 -11.39 -12.59 -6.01
N GLU A 117 -12.20 -13.63 -5.80
CA GLU A 117 -13.05 -13.74 -4.60
C GLU A 117 -12.23 -13.88 -3.32
N GLU A 118 -11.08 -14.54 -3.39
CA GLU A 118 -10.18 -14.68 -2.25
C GLU A 118 -9.52 -13.36 -1.89
N ALA A 119 -9.07 -12.60 -2.88
CA ALA A 119 -8.53 -11.26 -2.66
C ALA A 119 -9.58 -10.33 -2.01
N LYS A 120 -10.84 -10.41 -2.46
CA LYS A 120 -11.95 -9.67 -1.85
C LYS A 120 -12.21 -10.13 -0.41
N SER A 121 -12.20 -11.44 -0.17
CA SER A 121 -12.41 -12.06 1.14
C SER A 121 -11.34 -11.65 2.14
N LEU A 122 -10.06 -11.68 1.73
CA LEU A 122 -8.93 -11.18 2.51
C LEU A 122 -9.17 -9.74 2.97
N LEU A 123 -9.46 -8.83 2.04
CA LEU A 123 -9.66 -7.42 2.35
C LEU A 123 -10.88 -7.19 3.25
N LEU A 124 -11.95 -7.97 3.06
CA LEU A 124 -13.13 -7.93 3.94
C LEU A 124 -12.80 -8.39 5.36
N MET A 125 -12.01 -9.46 5.52
CA MET A 125 -11.56 -9.92 6.84
C MET A 125 -10.71 -8.85 7.53
N ILE A 126 -9.77 -8.24 6.80
CA ILE A 126 -8.95 -7.13 7.33
C ILE A 126 -9.81 -5.95 7.76
N TYR A 127 -10.79 -5.57 6.95
CA TYR A 127 -11.70 -4.48 7.29
C TYR A 127 -12.57 -4.83 8.52
N ARG A 128 -13.14 -6.04 8.60
CA ARG A 128 -14.04 -6.43 9.70
C ARG A 128 -13.31 -6.59 11.03
N ASN A 129 -12.08 -7.10 11.00
CA ASN A 129 -11.27 -7.38 12.20
C ASN A 129 -10.25 -6.26 12.47
N ASN A 130 -10.42 -5.07 11.90
CA ASN A 130 -9.42 -3.98 12.01
C ASN A 130 -9.11 -3.56 13.45
N LYS A 131 -10.05 -3.77 14.38
CA LYS A 131 -9.89 -3.42 15.79
C LYS A 131 -9.05 -4.43 16.58
N GLU A 132 -8.86 -5.63 16.05
CA GLU A 132 -8.19 -6.72 16.75
C GLU A 132 -6.66 -6.69 16.56
N HIS A 133 -6.17 -6.02 15.51
CA HIS A 133 -4.79 -6.21 15.03
C HIS A 133 -3.94 -4.93 14.89
N ASP A 134 -4.30 -3.83 15.58
CA ASP A 134 -3.57 -2.55 15.61
C ASP A 134 -3.04 -2.09 14.23
N LEU A 135 -3.84 -2.34 13.18
CA LEU A 135 -3.48 -1.94 11.82
C LEU A 135 -3.53 -0.43 11.70
N SER A 136 -2.54 0.15 11.02
CA SER A 136 -2.50 1.60 10.85
C SER A 136 -3.76 2.13 10.15
N ARG A 137 -4.23 3.31 10.58
CA ARG A 137 -5.40 3.98 10.00
C ARG A 137 -5.29 4.16 8.49
N GLU A 138 -4.07 4.36 7.98
CA GLU A 138 -3.81 4.53 6.55
C GLU A 138 -4.03 3.23 5.77
N ILE A 139 -3.60 2.09 6.31
CA ILE A 139 -3.88 0.77 5.70
C ILE A 139 -5.39 0.56 5.60
N ILE A 140 -6.13 0.82 6.68
CA ILE A 140 -7.58 0.61 6.71
C ILE A 140 -8.30 1.53 5.70
N ARG A 141 -7.90 2.81 5.59
CA ARG A 141 -8.45 3.74 4.60
C ARG A 141 -8.29 3.22 3.17
N GLU A 142 -7.09 2.74 2.84
CA GLU A 142 -6.79 2.24 1.51
C GLU A 142 -7.49 0.89 1.22
N VAL A 143 -7.64 0.01 2.23
CA VAL A 143 -8.47 -1.21 2.14
C VAL A 143 -9.93 -0.86 1.88
N GLN A 144 -10.52 0.06 2.67
CA GLN A 144 -11.91 0.51 2.48
C GLN A 144 -12.13 1.12 1.10
N ARG A 145 -11.19 1.96 0.63
CA ARG A 145 -11.24 2.58 -0.70
C ARG A 145 -11.24 1.52 -1.80
N TYR A 146 -10.38 0.51 -1.68
CA TYR A 146 -10.29 -0.57 -2.65
C TYR A 146 -11.57 -1.43 -2.67
N LEU A 147 -12.05 -1.83 -1.48
CA LEU A 147 -13.29 -2.59 -1.35
C LEU A 147 -14.49 -1.82 -1.89
N ALA A 148 -14.61 -0.52 -1.62
CA ALA A 148 -15.70 0.32 -2.14
C ALA A 148 -15.67 0.39 -3.68
N LYS A 149 -14.47 0.42 -4.28
CA LYS A 149 -14.32 0.32 -5.74
C LYS A 149 -14.80 -1.03 -6.27
N LEU A 150 -14.48 -2.13 -5.60
CA LEU A 150 -14.96 -3.47 -5.96
C LEU A 150 -16.47 -3.60 -5.81
N ALA A 151 -17.03 -3.24 -4.65
CA ALA A 151 -18.48 -3.28 -4.39
C ALA A 151 -19.26 -2.50 -5.44
N ARG A 152 -18.78 -1.31 -5.83
CA ARG A 152 -19.40 -0.52 -6.89
C ARG A 152 -19.33 -1.21 -8.27
N LYS A 153 -18.23 -1.90 -8.58
CA LYS A 153 -18.07 -2.67 -9.83
C LYS A 153 -19.03 -3.87 -9.84
N ASP A 154 -19.17 -4.54 -8.71
CA ASP A 154 -20.04 -5.71 -8.52
C ASP A 154 -21.53 -5.33 -8.37
N LYS A 155 -21.83 -4.01 -8.30
CA LYS A 155 -23.15 -3.45 -8.02
C LYS A 155 -23.73 -3.85 -6.65
N ASP A 156 -22.87 -4.21 -5.72
CA ASP A 156 -23.19 -4.46 -4.32
C ASP A 156 -23.34 -3.12 -3.59
N LEU A 157 -24.56 -2.57 -3.63
CA LEU A 157 -24.86 -1.26 -3.06
C LEU A 157 -24.87 -1.27 -1.53
N ASP A 158 -25.19 -2.41 -0.91
CA ASP A 158 -25.24 -2.54 0.54
C ASP A 158 -23.83 -2.48 1.12
N LEU A 159 -22.92 -3.31 0.60
CA LEU A 159 -21.51 -3.29 1.00
C LEU A 159 -20.87 -1.94 0.67
N PHE A 160 -21.17 -1.36 -0.50
CA PHE A 160 -20.66 -0.04 -0.86
C PHE A 160 -21.08 1.02 0.17
N SER A 161 -22.36 1.03 0.57
CA SER A 161 -22.90 1.98 1.53
C SER A 161 -22.28 1.79 2.91
N GLU A 162 -22.17 0.54 3.38
CA GLU A 162 -21.50 0.19 4.63
C GLU A 162 -20.07 0.73 4.68
N LEU A 163 -19.26 0.40 3.66
CA LEU A 163 -17.87 0.82 3.58
C LEU A 163 -17.73 2.34 3.55
N VAL A 164 -18.52 3.02 2.72
CA VAL A 164 -18.44 4.49 2.60
C VAL A 164 -18.87 5.19 3.89
N LEU A 165 -19.90 4.69 4.57
CA LEU A 165 -20.36 5.27 5.83
C LEU A 165 -19.34 5.06 6.97
N SER A 166 -18.66 3.90 6.99
CA SER A 166 -17.60 3.58 7.96
C SER A 166 -16.30 4.34 7.74
N MET A 167 -16.09 4.95 6.56
CA MET A 167 -14.87 5.71 6.29
C MET A 167 -14.74 6.90 7.24
N ASP A 168 -13.52 7.13 7.69
CA ASP A 168 -13.19 8.23 8.56
C ASP A 168 -13.49 9.61 7.96
N SER A 169 -13.83 10.60 8.80
CA SER A 169 -14.22 11.93 8.34
C SER A 169 -13.04 12.81 7.91
N GLU A 170 -11.81 12.46 8.28
CA GLU A 170 -10.59 13.17 7.83
C GLU A 170 -10.01 12.54 6.56
N PHE A 171 -10.72 11.60 5.95
CA PHE A 171 -10.34 10.99 4.70
C PHE A 171 -11.07 11.65 3.52
N LEU A 172 -10.34 12.42 2.71
CA LEU A 172 -10.91 13.15 1.57
C LEU A 172 -11.75 12.26 0.65
N TYR A 173 -11.24 11.09 0.27
CA TYR A 173 -11.98 10.13 -0.55
C TYR A 173 -13.30 9.72 0.09
N GLY A 174 -13.28 9.45 1.41
CA GLY A 174 -14.46 9.11 2.20
C GLY A 174 -15.51 10.21 2.20
N CYS A 175 -15.13 11.46 2.44
CA CYS A 175 -16.06 12.61 2.38
C CYS A 175 -16.68 12.78 0.99
N VAL A 176 -15.89 12.65 -0.08
CA VAL A 176 -16.40 12.70 -1.46
C VAL A 176 -17.37 11.55 -1.74
N ALA A 177 -17.06 10.34 -1.28
CA ALA A 177 -17.90 9.17 -1.46
C ALA A 177 -19.22 9.30 -0.67
N LYS A 178 -19.18 9.78 0.58
CA LYS A 178 -20.36 10.08 1.39
C LYS A 178 -21.26 11.11 0.73
N ALA A 179 -20.69 12.23 0.24
CA ALA A 179 -21.46 13.24 -0.48
C ALA A 179 -22.22 12.65 -1.68
N LYS A 180 -21.57 11.77 -2.46
CA LYS A 180 -22.20 11.06 -3.59
C LYS A 180 -23.27 10.08 -3.13
N LEU A 181 -23.02 9.33 -2.05
CA LEU A 181 -23.96 8.35 -1.51
C LEU A 181 -25.26 9.02 -1.05
N PHE A 182 -25.14 10.09 -0.26
CA PHE A 182 -26.30 10.85 0.22
C PHE A 182 -27.06 11.53 -0.94
N GLU A 183 -26.35 12.07 -1.94
CA GLU A 183 -27.02 12.71 -3.09
C GLU A 183 -27.73 11.69 -3.99
N HIS A 184 -27.07 10.58 -4.34
CA HIS A 184 -27.55 9.68 -5.38
C HIS A 184 -28.43 8.56 -4.86
N THR A 185 -28.10 7.99 -3.70
CA THR A 185 -28.81 6.84 -3.12
C THR A 185 -29.87 7.31 -2.13
N PHE A 186 -29.49 8.06 -1.09
CA PHE A 186 -30.44 8.47 -0.04
C PHE A 186 -31.31 9.68 -0.41
N LYS A 187 -30.98 10.40 -1.49
CA LYS A 187 -31.67 11.63 -1.91
C LYS A 187 -31.79 12.69 -0.80
N ASP A 188 -30.79 12.72 0.10
CA ASP A 188 -30.67 13.71 1.16
C ASP A 188 -29.63 14.76 0.74
N GLU A 189 -30.11 15.84 0.13
CA GLU A 189 -29.25 16.91 -0.35
C GLU A 189 -28.57 17.67 0.79
N LYS A 190 -29.20 17.76 1.97
CA LYS A 190 -28.63 18.49 3.12
C LYS A 190 -27.39 17.78 3.64
N THR A 191 -27.50 16.48 3.89
CA THR A 191 -26.35 15.70 4.37
C THR A 191 -25.28 15.57 3.27
N ALA A 192 -25.69 15.45 2.00
CA ALA A 192 -24.75 15.48 0.88
C ALA A 192 -23.93 16.78 0.82
N LEU A 193 -24.57 17.93 1.08
CA LEU A 193 -23.90 19.24 1.09
C LEU A 193 -22.86 19.34 2.22
N VAL A 194 -23.21 18.89 3.42
CA VAL A 194 -22.28 18.87 4.58
C VAL A 194 -21.01 18.08 4.24
N TRP A 195 -21.15 16.88 3.68
CA TRP A 195 -19.99 16.08 3.29
C TRP A 195 -19.21 16.66 2.11
N ALA A 196 -19.89 17.32 1.15
CA ALA A 196 -19.22 17.99 0.04
C ALA A 196 -18.38 19.18 0.53
N GLN A 197 -18.91 19.97 1.47
CA GLN A 197 -18.18 21.09 2.08
C GLN A 197 -16.98 20.60 2.88
N LYS A 198 -17.16 19.56 3.72
CA LYS A 198 -16.04 18.97 4.46
C LYS A 198 -14.94 18.43 3.54
N ALA A 199 -15.32 17.78 2.43
CA ALA A 199 -14.36 17.35 1.42
C ALA A 199 -13.60 18.53 0.79
N HIS A 200 -14.30 19.63 0.50
CA HIS A 200 -13.69 20.84 -0.04
C HIS A 200 -12.67 21.43 0.93
N ASP A 201 -13.03 21.56 2.21
CA ASP A 201 -12.15 22.13 3.23
C ASP A 201 -10.88 21.28 3.43
N LEU A 202 -11.02 19.95 3.45
CA LEU A 202 -9.87 19.03 3.49
C LEU A 202 -8.95 19.19 2.26
N ALA A 203 -9.54 19.33 1.07
CA ALA A 203 -8.78 19.53 -0.16
C ALA A 203 -8.02 20.87 -0.15
N CYS A 204 -8.65 21.96 0.27
CA CYS A 204 -8.01 23.27 0.40
C CYS A 204 -6.88 23.27 1.45
N ASN A 205 -7.09 22.65 2.61
CA ASN A 205 -6.07 22.57 3.65
C ASN A 205 -4.81 21.84 3.18
N SER A 206 -4.99 20.76 2.41
CA SER A 206 -3.86 20.00 1.85
C SER A 206 -3.00 20.80 0.84
N VAL A 207 -3.58 21.79 0.16
CA VAL A 207 -2.83 22.71 -0.73
C VAL A 207 -2.01 23.72 0.09
N ASN A 208 -2.58 24.21 1.19
CA ASN A 208 -1.96 25.24 2.04
C ASN A 208 -0.82 24.71 2.92
N SER A 209 -0.89 23.46 3.38
CA SER A 209 0.11 22.87 4.29
C SER A 209 1.47 22.54 3.65
N GLY A 210 1.68 22.80 2.36
CA GLY A 210 3.01 22.75 1.73
C GLY A 210 3.71 21.38 1.77
N THR A 211 3.01 20.31 2.14
CA THR A 211 3.57 18.96 2.40
C THR A 211 4.03 18.23 1.13
N ILE A 212 3.97 18.90 -0.03
CA ILE A 212 4.28 18.32 -1.34
C ILE A 212 5.45 19.08 -1.95
N LYS A 213 6.60 18.39 -2.09
CA LYS A 213 7.67 18.80 -3.01
C LYS A 213 7.07 18.86 -4.42
N ARG A 214 6.72 20.06 -4.88
CA ARG A 214 5.86 20.35 -6.04
C ARG A 214 6.37 19.69 -7.33
N LYS A 215 5.65 18.67 -7.80
CA LYS A 215 5.51 18.36 -9.23
C LYS A 215 4.21 18.99 -9.72
N ASP A 216 4.24 19.79 -10.78
CA ASP A 216 3.09 20.57 -11.28
C ASP A 216 1.82 19.72 -11.54
N LYS A 217 1.98 18.44 -11.88
CA LYS A 217 0.87 17.51 -12.13
C LYS A 217 0.02 17.20 -10.88
N GLU A 218 0.62 17.14 -9.71
CA GLU A 218 -0.10 16.83 -8.46
C GLU A 218 -0.98 18.01 -8.04
N MET A 219 -0.44 19.23 -8.15
CA MET A 219 -1.17 20.47 -7.88
C MET A 219 -2.37 20.63 -8.82
N ALA A 220 -2.18 20.40 -10.12
CA ALA A 220 -3.27 20.50 -11.10
C ALA A 220 -4.40 19.48 -10.84
N ALA A 221 -4.06 18.25 -10.46
CA ALA A 221 -5.04 17.24 -10.09
C ALA A 221 -5.85 17.65 -8.84
N GLN A 222 -5.19 18.27 -7.87
CA GLN A 222 -5.82 18.71 -6.62
C GLN A 222 -6.76 19.91 -6.83
N LEU A 223 -6.35 20.89 -7.64
CA LEU A 223 -7.21 22.00 -8.06
C LEU A 223 -8.44 21.51 -8.85
N SER A 224 -8.27 20.49 -9.69
CA SER A 224 -9.41 19.87 -10.39
C SER A 224 -10.42 19.21 -9.43
N VAL A 225 -9.93 18.58 -8.35
CA VAL A 225 -10.81 18.02 -7.30
C VAL A 225 -11.59 19.12 -6.60
N ILE A 226 -10.93 20.22 -6.24
CA ILE A 226 -11.56 21.39 -5.60
C ILE A 226 -12.67 21.96 -6.50
N ALA A 227 -12.35 22.25 -7.77
CA ALA A 227 -13.33 22.76 -8.73
C ALA A 227 -14.54 21.80 -8.91
N SER A 228 -14.29 20.49 -8.92
CA SER A 228 -15.39 19.50 -8.97
C SER A 228 -16.26 19.52 -7.71
N LEU A 229 -15.70 19.86 -6.55
CA LEU A 229 -16.43 19.98 -5.30
C LEU A 229 -17.24 21.27 -5.26
N ASP A 230 -16.68 22.40 -5.71
CA ASP A 230 -17.40 23.68 -5.85
C ASP A 230 -18.65 23.54 -6.71
N HIS A 231 -18.50 22.91 -7.88
CA HIS A 231 -19.64 22.64 -8.76
C HIS A 231 -20.70 21.75 -8.09
N ARG A 232 -20.30 20.77 -7.26
CA ARG A 232 -21.26 19.92 -6.53
C ARG A 232 -21.96 20.71 -5.44
N ILE A 233 -21.24 21.50 -4.65
CA ILE A 233 -21.77 22.35 -3.58
C ILE A 233 -22.82 23.31 -4.17
N ALA A 234 -22.45 24.09 -5.18
CA ALA A 234 -23.35 25.04 -5.84
C ALA A 234 -24.59 24.37 -6.47
N ARG A 235 -24.46 23.11 -6.93
CA ARG A 235 -25.60 22.32 -7.42
C ARG A 235 -26.53 21.88 -6.29
N LEU A 236 -25.98 21.42 -5.16
CA LEU A 236 -26.74 20.97 -4.00
C LEU A 236 -27.47 22.14 -3.32
N GLU A 237 -26.81 23.29 -3.17
CA GLU A 237 -27.43 24.51 -2.64
C GLU A 237 -28.64 24.95 -3.47
N ARG A 238 -28.52 24.95 -4.81
CA ARG A 238 -29.65 25.25 -5.70
C ARG A 238 -30.80 24.26 -5.54
N LYS A 239 -30.52 22.94 -5.43
CA LYS A 239 -31.56 21.93 -5.19
C LYS A 239 -32.29 22.16 -3.87
N ILE A 240 -31.55 22.48 -2.81
CA ILE A 240 -32.12 22.73 -1.48
C ILE A 240 -32.98 24.00 -1.50
N ALA A 241 -32.52 25.08 -2.13
CA ALA A 241 -33.27 26.31 -2.29
C ALA A 241 -34.58 26.07 -3.06
N ASN A 242 -34.51 25.36 -4.19
CA ASN A 242 -35.69 25.05 -5.02
C ASN A 242 -36.71 24.15 -4.33
N ARG A 243 -36.30 23.26 -3.42
CA ARG A 243 -37.24 22.47 -2.61
C ARG A 243 -37.94 23.29 -1.53
N LYS A 244 -37.30 24.34 -0.99
CA LYS A 244 -37.92 25.23 0.00
C LYS A 244 -38.94 26.20 -0.62
N SER A 245 -38.88 26.42 -1.94
CA SER A 245 -39.79 27.31 -2.68
C SER A 245 -41.05 26.63 -3.22
N ILE A 246 -41.25 25.33 -2.97
CA ILE A 246 -42.47 24.60 -3.34
C ILE A 246 -43.35 24.55 -2.09
N PRO A 247 -44.53 25.21 -2.08
CA PRO A 247 -45.44 25.22 -0.94
C PRO A 247 -46.09 23.86 -0.67
#